data_AF-A0A9P5N9Q5-F1
#
_entry.id   AF-A0A9P5N9Q5-F1
#
_cell.length_a   1.000
_cell.length_b   1.000
_cell.length_c   1.000
_cell.angle_alpha   90.00
_cell.angle_beta   90.00
_cell.angle_gamma   90.00
#
_symmetry.space_group_name_H-M   'P 1'
#
loop_
_entity.id
_entity.type
_entity.pdbx_description
1 polymer ?
#
loop_
_entity_poly.entity_id
_entity_poly.type
_entity_poly.pdbx_seq_one_letter_code
_entity_poly.pdbx_strand_id
1 'polypeptide(L)' 'GKTMLEFNASKQKLSIAEEKVLVDFIIENASRGFPLRHREVLQFGNAIRQSRLGTECEPLSNSW' A
#
# COMPACT_ATOMS: atom_id res chain seq x y z
N GLY A 1 15.04 11.42 -19.87
CA GLY A 1 14.82 11.24 -18.42
C GLY A 1 13.49 10.53 -18.24
N LYS A 2 13.38 9.60 -17.28
CA LYS A 2 12.09 8.97 -16.95
C LYS A 2 11.17 10.00 -16.32
N THR A 3 9.89 9.94 -16.63
CA THR A 3 8.87 10.77 -16.00
C THR A 3 8.69 10.37 -14.53
N MET A 4 8.22 11.28 -13.66
CA MET A 4 7.92 10.96 -12.26
C MET A 4 6.91 9.80 -12.13
N LEU A 5 6.04 9.66 -13.13
CA LEU A 5 5.05 8.58 -13.24
C LEU A 5 5.71 7.22 -13.45
N GLU A 6 6.66 7.13 -14.39
CA GLU A 6 7.45 5.90 -14.63
C GLU A 6 8.36 5.55 -13.44
N PHE A 7 8.88 6.57 -12.74
CA PHE A 7 9.68 6.37 -11.54
C PHE A 7 8.83 5.84 -10.37
N ASN A 8 7.63 6.39 -10.16
CA ASN A 8 6.72 5.93 -9.12
C ASN A 8 6.17 4.52 -9.42
N ALA A 9 5.85 4.23 -10.68
CA ALA A 9 5.46 2.89 -11.12
C ALA A 9 6.55 1.85 -10.82
N SER A 10 7.84 2.23 -10.98
CA SER A 10 8.95 1.33 -10.64
C SER A 10 9.14 1.06 -9.13
N LYS A 11 8.52 1.87 -8.27
CA LYS A 11 8.52 1.72 -6.81
C LYS A 11 7.24 1.07 -6.27
N GLN A 12 6.25 0.85 -7.14
CA GLN A 12 4.94 0.37 -6.77
C GLN A 12 5.01 -1.14 -6.46
N LYS A 13 5.00 -1.47 -5.17
CA LYS A 13 5.10 -2.86 -4.66
C LYS A 13 3.74 -3.57 -4.57
N LEU A 14 2.65 -2.81 -4.54
CA LEU A 14 1.28 -3.31 -4.66
C LEU A 14 0.87 -3.33 -6.13
N SER A 15 0.09 -4.32 -6.53
CA SER A 15 -0.64 -4.27 -7.78
C SER A 15 -1.74 -3.21 -7.72
N ILE A 16 -2.22 -2.75 -8.87
CA ILE A 16 -3.30 -1.76 -8.97
C ILE A 16 -4.54 -2.19 -8.19
N ALA A 17 -4.88 -3.49 -8.23
CA ALA A 17 -6.03 -4.03 -7.51
C ALA A 17 -5.83 -3.99 -5.98
N GLU A 18 -4.63 -4.35 -5.50
CA GLU A 18 -4.31 -4.32 -4.07
C GLU A 18 -4.27 -2.89 -3.53
N GLU A 19 -3.70 -1.95 -4.30
CA GLU A 19 -3.69 -0.54 -3.94
C GLU A 19 -5.11 0.02 -3.89
N LYS A 20 -5.96 -0.34 -4.85
CA LYS A 20 -7.37 0.06 -4.83
C LYS A 20 -8.07 -0.42 -3.55
N VAL A 21 -7.90 -1.68 -3.16
CA VAL A 21 -8.49 -2.22 -1.93
C VAL A 21 -7.99 -1.44 -0.70
N LEU A 22 -6.69 -1.16 -0.63
CA LEU A 22 -6.10 -0.41 0.48
C LEU A 22 -6.62 1.04 0.54
N VAL A 23 -6.73 1.72 -0.60
CA VAL A 23 -7.25 3.09 -0.70
C VAL A 23 -8.73 3.15 -0.31
N ASP A 24 -9.55 2.25 -0.85
CA ASP A 24 -10.98 2.19 -0.53
C ASP A 24 -11.17 1.97 0.99
N PHE A 25 -10.36 1.09 1.61
CA PHE A 25 -10.35 0.87 3.04
C PHE A 25 -9.94 2.12 3.85
N ILE A 26 -8.90 2.85 3.43
CA ILE A 26 -8.48 4.10 4.08
C ILE A 26 -9.60 5.13 4.05
N ILE A 27 -10.23 5.32 2.88
CA ILE A 27 -11.31 6.29 2.68
C ILE A 27 -12.51 5.94 3.56
N GLU A 28 -12.92 4.66 3.57
CA GLU A 28 -14.03 4.18 4.40
C GLU A 28 -13.78 4.47 5.89
N ASN A 29 -12.60 4.11 6.41
CA ASN A 29 -12.25 4.35 7.80
C ASN A 29 -12.22 5.85 8.15
N ALA A 30 -11.64 6.67 7.27
CA ALA A 30 -11.61 8.12 7.46
C ALA A 30 -13.02 8.73 7.47
N SER A 31 -13.91 8.28 6.56
CA SER A 31 -15.30 8.74 6.49
C SER A 31 -16.11 8.43 7.76
N ARG A 32 -15.70 7.39 8.50
CA ARG A 32 -16.33 6.98 9.77
C ARG A 32 -15.68 7.63 11.00
N GLY A 33 -14.71 8.54 10.81
CA GLY A 33 -14.02 9.24 11.88
C GLY A 33 -12.80 8.51 12.45
N PHE A 34 -12.30 7.48 11.77
CA PHE A 34 -11.13 6.69 12.18
C PHE A 34 -10.02 6.77 11.13
N PRO A 35 -9.37 7.93 10.92
CA PRO A 35 -8.29 8.03 9.93
C PRO A 35 -7.10 7.14 10.32
N LEU A 36 -6.61 6.36 9.36
CA LEU A 36 -5.44 5.50 9.56
C LEU A 36 -4.15 6.32 9.54
N ARG A 37 -3.23 6.00 10.44
CA ARG A 37 -1.86 6.52 10.45
C ARG A 37 -1.04 5.80 9.38
N HIS A 38 0.02 6.47 8.91
CA HIS A 38 0.93 5.90 7.90
C HIS A 38 1.45 4.50 8.27
N ARG A 39 1.79 4.25 9.54
CA ARG A 39 2.20 2.92 10.03
C ARG A 39 1.11 1.85 9.86
N GLU A 40 -0.15 2.20 10.06
CA GLU A 40 -1.28 1.27 9.91
C GLU A 40 -1.50 0.97 8.43
N VAL A 41 -1.40 1.99 7.57
CA VAL A 41 -1.46 1.81 6.11
C VAL A 41 -0.34 0.87 5.64
N LEU A 42 0.90 1.03 6.13
CA LEU A 42 2.00 0.12 5.85
C LEU A 42 1.72 -1.31 6.32
N GLN A 43 1.14 -1.47 7.50
CA GLN A 43 0.78 -2.77 8.05
C GLN A 43 -0.25 -3.49 7.16
N PHE A 44 -1.31 -2.80 6.75
CA PHE A 44 -2.32 -3.38 5.86
C PHE A 44 -1.77 -3.67 4.47
N GLY A 45 -0.95 -2.77 3.90
CA GLY A 45 -0.27 -3.02 2.64
C GLY A 45 0.67 -4.23 2.69
N ASN A 46 1.37 -4.43 3.81
CA ASN A 46 2.20 -5.61 4.03
C ASN A 46 1.38 -6.88 4.18
N ALA A 47 0.25 -6.84 4.89
CA ALA A 47 -0.64 -7.98 5.05
C ALA A 47 -1.21 -8.44 3.70
N ILE A 48 -1.64 -7.50 2.85
CA ILE A 48 -2.11 -7.80 1.48
C ILE A 48 -1.00 -8.47 0.66
N ARG A 49 0.22 -7.91 0.70
CA ARG A 49 1.35 -8.48 -0.03
C ARG A 49 1.78 -9.85 0.49
N GLN A 50 1.80 -10.05 1.81
CA GLN A 50 2.08 -11.35 2.41
C GLN A 50 1.03 -12.40 2.02
N SER A 51 -0.25 -12.02 1.93
CA SER A 51 -1.29 -12.94 1.48
C SER A 51 -1.06 -13.43 0.04
N ARG A 52 -0.48 -12.60 -0.83
CA ARG A 52 -0.19 -12.95 -2.23
C ARG A 52 1.17 -13.64 -2.42
N LEU A 53 2.20 -13.15 -1.75
CA LEU A 53 3.61 -13.53 -1.98
C LEU A 53 4.14 -14.55 -0.97
N GLY A 54 3.42 -14.81 0.13
CA GLY A 54 3.84 -15.73 1.18
C GLY A 54 4.85 -15.13 2.17
N THR A 55 5.44 -16.00 2.99
CA THR A 55 6.32 -15.66 4.13
C THR A 55 7.62 -14.94 3.75
N GLU A 56 8.06 -15.04 2.49
CA GLU A 56 9.29 -14.41 1.98
C GLU A 56 9.05 -12.96 1.49
N CYS A 57 7.84 -12.43 1.69
CA CYS A 57 7.49 -11.08 1.26
C CYS A 57 8.25 -10.02 2.05
N GLU A 58 9.19 -9.34 1.39
CA GLU A 58 9.83 -8.14 1.97
C GLU A 58 8.79 -7.07 2.29
N PRO A 59 8.81 -6.46 3.48
CA PRO A 59 7.87 -5.42 3.85
C PRO A 59 8.07 -4.13 3.02
N LEU A 60 7.00 -3.33 2.96
CA LEU A 60 7.01 -1.95 2.54
C LEU A 60 7.91 -1.16 3.50
N SER A 61 8.74 -0.26 2.97
CA SER A 61 9.61 0.58 3.78
C SER A 61 8.83 1.75 4.38
N ASN A 62 9.39 2.41 5.39
CA ASN A 62 8.82 3.64 5.96
C ASN A 62 8.76 4.81 4.98
N SER A 63 9.45 4.70 3.83
CA SER A 63 9.46 5.69 2.75
C SER A 63 8.51 5.32 1.60
N TRP A 64 7.65 4.33 1.81
CA TRP A 64 6.58 3.96 0.89
C TRP A 64 5.38 4.89 1.07
#